data_AF-A0A0N4WYH6-F1
#
_entry.id   AF-A0A0N4WYH6-F1
#
_cell.length_a   1.000
_cell.length_b   1.000
_cell.length_c   1.000
_cell.angle_alpha   90.00
_cell.angle_beta   90.00
_cell.angle_gamma   90.00
#
_symmetry.space_group_name_H-M   'P 1'
#
loop_
_entity.id
_entity.type
_entity.pdbx_description
1 polymer ?
#
loop_
_entity_poly.entity_id
_entity_poly.type
_entity_poly.pdbx_seq_one_letter_code
_entity_poly.pdbx_strand_id
1 'polypeptide(L)'
;MLGWFSSFREYGAPTFYGENRTPVILDTQIFGLFAIFVVPSIAFLIILPGVRKKRFASACSFFFSMYVGATLLGKSPLENC
;
A
#
# COMPACT_ATOMS: atom_id res chain seq x y z
N MET A 1 23.85 -32.59 -13.26
CA MET A 1 24.54 -31.54 -12.49
C MET A 1 23.48 -30.65 -11.88
N LEU A 2 23.29 -30.71 -10.57
CA LEU A 2 22.35 -29.85 -9.82
C LEU A 2 23.03 -28.49 -9.60
N GLY A 3 22.54 -27.43 -10.25
CA GLY A 3 23.13 -26.08 -10.14
C GLY A 3 22.85 -25.42 -8.79
N TRP A 4 23.57 -24.35 -8.42
CA TRP A 4 23.42 -23.63 -7.14
C TRP A 4 21.94 -23.37 -6.79
N PHE A 5 21.11 -22.98 -7.77
CA PHE A 5 19.67 -22.72 -7.62
C PHE A 5 18.83 -23.92 -7.11
N SER A 6 19.38 -25.13 -7.08
CA SER A 6 18.73 -26.33 -6.54
C SER A 6 19.15 -26.66 -5.10
N SER A 7 20.16 -25.98 -4.53
CA SER A 7 20.64 -26.26 -3.16
C SER A 7 19.63 -25.90 -2.07
N PHE A 8 18.67 -25.03 -2.37
CA PHE A 8 17.59 -24.65 -1.44
C PHE A 8 16.27 -25.39 -1.70
N ARG A 9 16.27 -26.37 -2.61
CA ARG A 9 15.09 -27.17 -2.96
C ARG A 9 15.30 -28.61 -2.52
N GLU A 10 14.29 -29.19 -1.88
CA GLU A 10 14.25 -30.63 -1.67
C GLU A 10 14.17 -31.35 -3.03
N TYR A 11 15.19 -32.15 -3.33
CA TYR A 11 15.25 -33.10 -4.45
C TYR A 11 15.14 -32.54 -5.88
N GLY A 12 15.36 -31.23 -6.08
CA GLY A 12 15.28 -30.63 -7.42
C GLY A 12 13.88 -30.71 -8.05
N ALA A 13 12.85 -31.01 -7.25
CA ALA A 13 11.46 -31.03 -7.66
C ALA A 13 10.96 -29.61 -8.03
N PRO A 14 9.91 -29.49 -8.87
CA PRO A 14 9.28 -28.20 -9.12
C PRO A 14 8.83 -27.58 -7.78
N THR A 15 8.91 -26.25 -7.67
CA THR A 15 8.42 -25.52 -6.49
C THR A 15 6.92 -25.78 -6.32
N PHE A 16 6.60 -26.72 -5.43
CA PHE A 16 5.23 -27.01 -5.02
C PHE A 16 4.98 -26.24 -3.73
N TYR A 17 4.30 -25.10 -3.85
CA TYR A 17 3.78 -24.42 -2.67
C TYR A 17 2.60 -25.24 -2.17
N GLY A 18 2.65 -25.63 -0.90
CA GLY A 18 1.54 -26.35 -0.27
C GLY A 18 0.27 -25.50 -0.18
N GLU A 19 -0.73 -26.03 0.51
CA GLU A 19 -2.00 -25.33 0.69
C GLU A 19 -1.82 -23.95 1.33
N ASN A 20 -2.57 -22.97 0.83
CA ASN A 20 -2.43 -21.58 1.26
C ASN A 20 -2.82 -21.46 2.75
N ARG A 21 -1.85 -21.15 3.60
CA ARG A 21 -2.03 -21.05 5.06
C ARG A 21 -2.62 -19.72 5.50
N THR A 22 -2.59 -18.69 4.64
CA THR A 22 -3.06 -17.34 4.96
C THR A 22 -4.01 -16.86 3.86
N PRO A 23 -5.33 -17.13 3.98
CA PRO A 23 -6.30 -16.57 3.06
C PRO A 23 -6.28 -15.05 3.16
N VAL A 24 -6.66 -14.38 2.08
CA VAL A 24 -6.84 -12.92 2.08
C VAL A 24 -8.08 -12.60 2.90
N ILE A 25 -7.88 -12.08 4.12
CA ILE A 25 -8.95 -11.80 5.09
C ILE A 25 -9.63 -10.46 4.80
N LEU A 26 -8.88 -9.52 4.24
CA LEU A 26 -9.33 -8.16 3.94
C LEU A 26 -9.46 -7.95 2.44
N ASP A 27 -10.51 -7.22 2.05
CA ASP A 27 -10.71 -6.82 0.66
C ASP A 27 -9.49 -6.07 0.13
N THR A 28 -8.90 -6.62 -0.93
CA THR A 28 -7.67 -6.10 -1.53
C THR A 28 -7.87 -4.74 -2.18
N GLN A 29 -9.08 -4.43 -2.65
CA GLN A 29 -9.41 -3.15 -3.26
C GLN A 29 -9.49 -2.06 -2.18
N ILE A 30 -10.14 -2.35 -1.06
CA ILE A 30 -10.20 -1.44 0.08
C ILE A 30 -8.80 -1.19 0.65
N PHE A 31 -8.00 -2.25 0.79
CA PHE A 31 -6.62 -2.14 1.27
C PHE A 31 -5.74 -1.33 0.30
N GLY A 32 -5.87 -1.57 -1.00
CA GLY A 32 -5.16 -0.82 -2.04
C GLY A 32 -5.51 0.67 -2.02
N LEU A 33 -6.80 1.00 -1.94
CA LEU A 33 -7.27 2.39 -1.79
C LEU A 33 -6.68 3.04 -0.53
N PHE A 34 -6.74 2.34 0.60
CA PHE A 34 -6.16 2.84 1.86
C PHE A 34 -4.64 3.09 1.73
N ALA A 35 -3.90 2.15 1.14
CA ALA A 35 -2.44 2.27 0.96
C ALA A 35 -2.06 3.49 0.10
N ILE A 36 -2.80 3.76 -0.98
CA ILE A 36 -2.59 4.93 -1.85
C ILE A 36 -2.70 6.23 -1.06
N PHE A 37 -3.56 6.31 -0.05
CA PHE A 37 -3.68 7.53 0.76
C PHE A 37 -2.68 7.58 1.92
N VAL A 38 -2.38 6.44 2.54
CA VAL A 38 -1.55 6.38 3.76
C VAL A 38 -0.08 6.57 3.44
N VAL A 39 0.44 5.94 2.39
CA VAL A 39 1.86 5.99 2.03
C VAL A 39 2.35 7.44 1.78
N PRO A 40 1.73 8.22 0.87
CA PRO A 40 2.10 9.63 0.68
C PRO A 40 1.85 10.50 1.91
N SER A 41 0.85 10.18 2.75
CA SER A 41 0.64 10.91 4.01
C SER A 41 1.79 10.71 4.99
N ILE A 42 2.28 9.49 5.13
CA ILE A 42 3.47 9.17 5.95
C ILE A 42 4.71 9.83 5.34
N ALA A 43 4.88 9.75 4.02
CA ALA A 43 6.00 10.39 3.34
C ALA A 43 6.03 11.90 3.59
N PHE A 44 4.87 12.57 3.54
CA PHE A 44 4.76 13.98 3.86
C PHE A 44 5.11 14.29 5.32
N LEU A 45 4.69 13.44 6.27
CA LEU A 45 5.05 13.59 7.69
C LEU A 45 6.56 13.46 7.94
N ILE A 46 7.25 12.60 7.19
CA ILE A 46 8.72 12.46 7.25
C ILE A 46 9.42 13.71 6.71
N ILE A 47 8.88 14.33 5.66
CA ILE A 47 9.43 15.55 5.06
C ILE A 47 9.14 16.80 5.93
N LEU A 48 8.02 16.78 6.67
CA LEU A 48 7.54 17.87 7.52
C LEU A 48 8.59 18.51 8.46
N PRO A 49 9.45 17.78 9.21
CA PRO A 49 10.50 18.38 10.03
C PRO A 49 11.52 19.22 9.23
N GLY A 50 11.67 18.97 7.93
CA GLY A 50 12.56 19.75 7.05
C GLY A 50 12.01 21.14 6.67
N VAL A 51 10.73 21.41 6.91
CA VAL A 51 10.07 22.65 6.51
C VAL A 51 10.27 23.74 7.57
N ARG A 52 11.13 24.73 7.28
CA ARG A 52 11.51 25.79 8.23
C ARG A 52 10.49 26.94 8.37
N LYS A 53 9.64 27.18 7.36
CA LYS A 53 8.62 28.25 7.37
C LYS A 53 7.30 27.72 6.81
N LYS A 54 6.16 28.19 7.34
CA LYS A 54 4.79 27.81 6.94
C LYS A 54 4.43 26.30 7.08
N ARG A 55 5.04 25.59 8.04
CA ARG A 55 4.81 24.16 8.31
C ARG A 55 3.32 23.79 8.48
N PHE A 56 2.56 24.61 9.20
CA PHE A 56 1.12 24.37 9.40
C PHE A 56 0.31 24.58 8.12
N ALA A 57 0.57 25.66 7.38
CA ALA A 57 -0.17 25.94 6.16
C ALA A 57 0.05 24.86 5.09
N SER A 58 1.29 24.38 4.91
CA SER A 58 1.59 23.29 3.99
C SER A 58 0.96 21.96 4.41
N ALA A 59 0.91 21.69 5.72
CA ALA A 59 0.25 20.50 6.25
C ALA A 59 -1.26 20.55 6.01
N CYS A 60 -1.92 21.66 6.35
CA CYS A 60 -3.35 21.84 6.13
C CYS A 60 -3.71 21.71 4.65
N SER A 61 -2.95 22.32 3.74
CA SER A 61 -3.22 22.19 2.30
C SER A 61 -3.06 20.75 1.81
N PHE A 62 -2.00 20.05 2.25
CA PHE A 62 -1.75 18.68 1.86
C PHE A 62 -2.86 17.74 2.35
N PHE A 63 -3.21 17.79 3.64
CA PHE A 63 -4.28 16.96 4.20
C PHE A 63 -5.64 17.29 3.59
N PHE A 64 -5.92 18.56 3.28
CA PHE A 64 -7.16 18.95 2.61
C PHE A 64 -7.27 18.34 1.21
N SER A 65 -6.22 18.46 0.38
CA SER A 65 -6.19 17.83 -0.94
C SER A 65 -6.34 16.31 -0.85
N MET A 66 -5.71 15.70 0.15
CA MET A 66 -5.77 14.26 0.39
C MET A 66 -7.16 13.79 0.79
N TYR A 67 -7.82 14.55 1.66
CA TYR A 67 -9.20 14.29 2.08
C TYR A 67 -10.16 14.39 0.91
N VAL A 68 -10.05 15.43 0.08
CA VAL A 68 -10.87 15.57 -1.14
C VAL A 68 -10.65 14.38 -2.07
N GLY A 69 -9.40 14.00 -2.33
CA GLY A 69 -9.07 12.82 -3.14
C GLY A 69 -9.71 11.53 -2.61
N ALA A 70 -9.67 11.31 -1.29
CA ALA A 70 -10.29 10.15 -0.65
C ALA A 70 -11.81 10.16 -0.78
N THR A 71 -12.46 11.32 -0.59
CA THR A 71 -13.92 11.43 -0.71
C THR A 71 -14.42 11.22 -2.13
N LEU A 72 -13.66 11.64 -3.15
CA LEU A 72 -14.01 11.43 -4.56
C LEU A 72 -13.91 9.95 -4.94
N LEU A 73 -12.78 9.31 -4.61
CA LEU A 73 -12.54 7.90 -4.91
C LEU A 73 -13.37 6.95 -4.03
N GLY A 74 -13.82 7.40 -2.86
CA GLY A 74 -14.70 6.62 -1.98
C GLY A 74 -16.18 6.65 -2.38
N LYS A 75 -16.61 7.63 -3.20
CA LYS A 75 -18.00 7.73 -3.69
C LYS A 75 -18.23 6.92 -4.98
N SER A 76 -17.22 6.79 -5.83
CA SER A 76 -17.30 6.07 -7.11
C SER A 76 -17.60 4.55 -7.03
N PRO A 77 -17.28 3.79 -5.97
CA PRO A 77 -17.57 2.36 -5.94
C PRO A 77 -19.06 2.02 -5.75
N LEU A 78 -19.86 2.96 -5.21
CA LEU A 78 -21.27 2.72 -4.86
C LEU A 78 -22.27 3.07 -5.97
N GLU A 79 -21.84 3.74 -7.04
CA GLU A 79 -22.72 4.19 -8.13
C GLU A 79 -22.89 3.15 -9.26
N ASN A 80 -22.27 1.96 -9.13
CA ASN A 80 -22.33 0.88 -10.11
C ASN A 80 -23.08 -0.37 -9.63
N CYS A 81 -23.96 -0.24 -8.63
CA CYS A 81 -24.96 -1.25 -8.26
C CYS A 81 -26.38 -0.75 -8.52
#